data_AF-A0A0G4KL90-F1
#
_entry.id   AF-A0A0G4KL90-F1
#
_cell.length_a   1.000
_cell.length_b   1.000
_cell.length_c   1.000
_cell.angle_alpha   90.00
_cell.angle_beta   90.00
_cell.angle_gamma   90.00
#
_symmetry.space_group_name_H-M   'P 1'
#
loop_
_entity.id
_entity.type
_entity.pdbx_description
1 polymer ?
#
loop_
_entity_poly.entity_id
_entity_poly.type
_entity_poly.pdbx_seq_one_letter_code
_entity_poly.pdbx_strand_id
1 'polypeptide(L)' 'YDDLFEEEREEVGKALKRLSPKESYDRIYRIRRAVQCSYQHKLLPKSEWTKPEE' A
#
# COMPACT_ATOMS: atom_id res chain seq x y z
N TYR A 1 -3.22 -6.39 1.63
CA TYR A 1 -2.72 -6.76 2.98
C TYR A 1 -1.25 -6.37 3.13
N ASP A 2 -0.42 -6.70 2.15
CA ASP A 2 1.04 -6.55 2.19
C ASP A 2 1.58 -5.14 2.42
N ASP A 3 0.82 -4.10 2.10
CA ASP A 3 1.22 -2.71 2.37
C ASP A 3 1.30 -2.39 3.88
N LEU A 4 0.80 -3.29 4.76
CA LEU A 4 0.84 -3.16 6.21
C LEU A 4 2.07 -3.79 6.87
N PHE A 5 2.96 -4.45 6.10
CA PHE A 5 4.19 -5.00 6.66
C PHE A 5 5.15 -3.89 7.10
N GLU A 6 5.76 -4.05 8.27
CA GLU A 6 6.82 -3.18 8.79
C GLU A 6 8.04 -3.22 7.86
N GLU A 7 8.35 -2.09 7.22
CA GLU A 7 9.43 -1.99 6.23
C GLU A 7 10.83 -2.07 6.86
N GLU A 8 10.93 -1.80 8.17
CA GLU A 8 12.15 -1.83 8.96
C GLU A 8 12.69 -3.25 9.17
N ARG A 9 11.85 -4.27 8.98
CA ARG A 9 12.27 -5.68 9.00
C ARG A 9 13.18 -5.97 7.80
N GLU A 10 14.34 -6.57 8.06
CA GLU A 10 15.37 -6.77 7.05
C GLU A 10 14.88 -7.57 5.83
N GLU A 11 14.08 -8.61 6.07
CA GLU A 11 13.48 -9.44 5.03
C GLU A 11 12.47 -8.68 4.16
N VAL A 12 11.68 -7.78 4.75
CA VAL A 12 10.72 -6.94 4.03
C VAL A 12 11.47 -5.92 3.17
N GLY A 13 12.46 -5.23 3.74
CA GLY A 13 13.32 -4.31 2.99
C GLY A 13 14.04 -4.97 1.81
N LYS A 14 14.49 -6.22 1.95
CA LYS A 14 15.06 -7.00 0.84
C LYS A 14 14.02 -7.37 -0.21
N ALA A 15 12.80 -7.75 0.19
CA ALA A 15 11.72 -8.08 -0.73
C ALA A 15 11.26 -6.87 -1.54
N LEU A 16 11.10 -5.69 -0.91
CA LEU A 16 10.71 -4.45 -1.56
C LEU A 16 11.68 -4.04 -2.68
N LYS A 17 12.99 -4.28 -2.50
CA LYS A 17 14.01 -4.01 -3.53
C LYS A 17 13.92 -4.92 -4.76
N ARG A 18 13.17 -6.03 -4.69
CA ARG A 18 12.99 -7.01 -5.78
C ARG A 18 11.69 -6.82 -6.56
N LEU A 19 10.79 -5.95 -6.08
CA LEU A 19 9.54 -5.66 -6.77
C LEU A 19 9.81 -5.07 -8.15
N SER A 20 8.90 -5.33 -9.09
CA SER A 20 8.94 -4.63 -10.37
C SER A 20 8.70 -3.12 -10.16
N PRO A 21 9.14 -2.26 -11.10
CA PRO A 21 8.87 -0.82 -11.01
C PRO A 21 7.39 -0.49 -10.89
N LYS A 22 6.52 -1.26 -11.56
CA LYS A 22 5.07 -1.06 -11.52
C LYS A 22 4.50 -1.36 -10.12
N GLU A 23 4.81 -2.52 -9.56
CA GLU A 23 4.33 -2.91 -8.22
C GLU A 23 4.82 -1.94 -7.15
N SER A 24 6.07 -1.49 -7.29
CA SER A 24 6.67 -0.49 -6.39
C SER A 24 5.90 0.82 -6.42
N TYR A 25 5.54 1.30 -7.61
CA TYR A 25 4.74 2.52 -7.77
C TYR A 25 3.32 2.35 -7.20
N ASP A 26 2.64 1.27 -7.58
CA ASP A 26 1.25 1.00 -7.18
C ASP A 26 1.12 0.91 -5.65
N ARG A 27 2.09 0.28 -4.99
CA ARG A 27 2.20 0.23 -3.53
C ARG A 27 2.28 1.63 -2.91
N ILE A 28 3.21 2.46 -3.38
CA ILE A 28 3.39 3.81 -2.84
C ILE A 28 2.16 4.68 -3.08
N TYR A 29 1.47 4.51 -4.22
CA TYR A 29 0.20 5.18 -4.48
C TYR A 29 -0.86 4.80 -3.45
N ARG A 30 -1.06 3.49 -3.17
CA ARG A 30 -2.04 3.02 -2.18
C ARG A 30 -1.74 3.55 -0.79
N ILE A 31 -0.47 3.55 -0.37
CA ILE A 31 -0.03 4.08 0.92
C ILE A 31 -0.34 5.58 1.04
N ARG A 32 0.05 6.38 0.04
CA ARG A 32 -0.24 7.84 0.05
C ARG A 32 -1.73 8.13 0.09
N ARG A 33 -2.54 7.37 -0.67
CA ARG A 33 -4.00 7.50 -0.67
C ARG A 33 -4.58 7.17 0.71
N ALA A 34 -4.12 6.09 1.34
CA ALA A 34 -4.56 5.70 2.69
C ALA A 34 -4.22 6.77 3.74
N VAL A 35 -3.00 7.30 3.70
CA VAL A 35 -2.56 8.40 4.60
C VAL A 35 -3.43 9.64 4.40
N GLN A 36 -3.74 10.02 3.16
CA GLN A 36 -4.61 11.16 2.87
C GLN A 36 -6.02 10.97 3.43
N CYS A 37 -6.62 9.80 3.22
CA CYS A 37 -7.93 9.45 3.78
C CYS A 37 -7.92 9.53 5.30
N SER A 38 -6.89 8.96 5.94
CA SER A 38 -6.70 9.00 7.39
C SER A 38 -6.60 10.42 7.92
N TYR A 39 -5.78 11.26 7.29
CA TYR A 39 -5.61 12.68 7.64
C TYR A 39 -6.93 13.47 7.56
N GLN A 40 -7.75 13.19 6.56
CA GLN A 40 -9.04 13.84 6.37
C GLN A 40 -10.16 13.26 7.24
N HIS A 41 -9.89 12.20 8.00
CA HIS A 41 -10.91 11.39 8.69
C HIS A 41 -12.06 10.96 7.75
N LYS A 42 -11.71 10.61 6.51
CA LYS A 42 -12.66 10.16 5.48
C LYS A 42 -12.28 8.77 5.01
N LEU A 43 -13.30 7.93 4.80
CA LEU A 43 -13.11 6.64 4.15
C LEU A 43 -13.05 6.81 2.64
N LEU A 44 -12.36 5.87 1.99
CA LEU A 44 -12.34 5.76 0.54
C LEU A 44 -13.75 5.41 0.02
N PRO A 45 -14.18 5.93 -1.15
CA PRO A 45 -15.44 5.51 -1.77
C PRO A 45 -15.52 3.99 -1.97
N LYS A 46 -16.71 3.40 -1.76
CA LYS A 46 -16.91 1.94 -1.84
C LYS A 46 -16.49 1.32 -3.18
N SER A 47 -16.61 2.07 -4.28
CA SER A 47 -16.20 1.62 -5.62
C SER A 47 -14.69 1.43 -5.78
N GLU A 48 -13.89 2.02 -4.89
CA GLU A 48 -12.42 1.99 -4.94
C GLU A 48 -11.80 1.10 -3.87
N TRP A 49 -12.62 0.37 -3.11
CA TRP A 49 -12.13 -0.59 -2.12
C TRP A 49 -11.42 -1.74 -2.82
N THR A 50 -10.28 -2.14 -2.26
CA THR A 50 -9.59 -3.37 -2.66
C THR A 50 -10.55 -4.54 -2.47
N LYS A 51 -10.70 -5.33 -3.53
CA LYS A 51 -11.58 -6.50 -3.49
C LYS A 51 -10.87 -7.68 -2.84
N PRO A 52 -11.60 -8.68 -2.31
CA PRO A 52 -10.97 -9.85 -1.69
C PRO A 52 -10.05 -10.67 -2.62
N GLU A 53 -10.30 -10.62 -3.93
CA GLU A 53 -9.47 -11.26 -4.95
C GLU A 53 -8.16 -10.51 -5.27
N GLU A 54 -7.97 -9.31 -4.71
CA GLU A 54 -6.78 -8.44 -4.88
C GLU A 54 -5.90 -8.41 -3.61
#